data_AF-A0A2E7SFT7-F1
#
_entry.id   AF-A0A2E7SFT7-F1
#
_cell.length_a   1.000
_cell.length_b   1.000
_cell.length_c   1.000
_cell.angle_alpha   90.00
_cell.angle_beta   90.00
_cell.angle_gamma   90.00
#
_symmetry.space_group_name_H-M   'P 1'
#
loop_
_entity.id
_entity.type
_entity.pdbx_description
1 polymer ?
#
loop_
_entity_poly.entity_id
_entity_poly.type
_entity_poly.pdbx_seq_one_letter_code
_entity_poly.pdbx_strand_id
1 'polypeptide(L)'
;MAEHRNSRKSAMIVIIIMLMLPISTLTTSAGVNKSITGNEDIEIQMESYHSLPNLFAFETGELINWNLTWSGVDSTSSNFYQYDYTIHAGYANNGTLTFNGSGQGFNSSNGSLSFSFPAYEFWINSSYEYTLRFVLWDQNRNQLLDYTEKEFVIFQSTIQSNISKLLVFGDSLSDMGNSKSAFGTPESPPYYNGRFATGPMWNEHVAAEIGINISPGSGSAPGSNRAFGGAEAGEGMNYFVIPNLGKQIEDYTNNYWISPNEKVMIWGGGNNFLNSGETNTQKVVNYIVNHVNDVYSNGAKDIVVLNMPPLEKTPSYSDESENNKQAFHERLKDYNSKLEAAMIDRSSALNISIQLIDVFVMFETIYWNGSFYGISNVTHAACHHDGFTCDSGDYIEPTVDEFIFFDKIHPTGTTHELLGMYVLEQIGMADIDGDGVENSADNCPKTPIGDFVNHFGCRLADLDTDNDGVNDLLDQCHGTITGAIVDEQGCAEYQKDTDEDGVADDADNCPDTLANTVVDGFGCAEYQKDTDGDGVTDDIDICPDTEIGAQVNVIGCAQNQIDDDWDGVMNDVDQCPNTPIGELVNAEGCSLGQLDSDDDEVTDDLDSCPGTTNGLD
;
A
#
# COMPACT_ATOMS: atom_id res chain seq x y z
N MET A 1 2.38 3.58 -64.99
CA MET A 1 2.82 4.95 -64.67
C MET A 1 2.15 5.34 -63.37
N ALA A 2 2.97 5.47 -62.33
CA ALA A 2 2.89 6.31 -61.13
C ALA A 2 1.52 6.71 -60.54
N GLU A 3 1.29 6.83 -59.23
CA GLU A 3 2.07 6.62 -58.00
C GLU A 3 1.12 6.83 -56.80
N HIS A 4 1.37 6.10 -55.71
CA HIS A 4 1.24 6.45 -54.29
C HIS A 4 0.07 7.31 -53.74
N ARG A 5 -0.63 6.74 -52.73
CA ARG A 5 -0.31 7.03 -51.31
C ARG A 5 -0.82 5.95 -50.34
N ASN A 6 0.14 5.45 -49.56
CA ASN A 6 -0.01 4.58 -48.39
C ASN A 6 -0.56 5.35 -47.17
N SER A 7 -1.28 4.64 -46.31
CA SER A 7 -1.19 4.84 -44.86
C SER A 7 -1.32 3.46 -44.19
N ARG A 8 -0.22 3.01 -43.60
CA ARG A 8 -0.06 1.76 -42.85
C ARG A 8 -0.60 1.99 -41.43
N LYS A 9 -1.43 1.08 -40.93
CA LYS A 9 -1.48 0.75 -39.49
C LYS A 9 -0.96 -0.67 -39.33
N SER A 10 0.15 -0.79 -38.62
CA SER A 10 0.84 -2.03 -38.30
C SER A 10 -0.01 -2.87 -37.36
N ALA A 11 -0.45 -4.04 -37.80
CA ALA A 11 -0.90 -5.12 -36.92
C ALA A 11 0.30 -6.02 -36.66
N MET A 12 0.78 -6.03 -35.42
CA MET A 12 1.85 -6.91 -34.97
C MET A 12 1.22 -8.27 -34.68
N ILE A 13 1.31 -9.17 -35.66
CA ILE A 13 0.94 -10.59 -35.50
C ILE A 13 2.08 -11.26 -34.73
N VAL A 14 1.87 -11.54 -33.45
CA VAL A 14 2.74 -12.42 -32.66
C VAL A 14 2.17 -13.83 -32.77
N ILE A 15 2.81 -14.64 -33.60
CA ILE A 15 2.57 -16.09 -33.67
C ILE A 15 3.38 -16.71 -32.52
N ILE A 16 2.70 -17.11 -31.44
CA ILE A 16 3.30 -17.96 -30.41
C ILE A 16 3.17 -19.41 -30.89
N ILE A 17 4.30 -20.01 -31.25
CA ILE A 17 4.41 -21.43 -31.54
C ILE A 17 4.48 -22.15 -30.19
N MET A 18 3.37 -22.71 -29.73
CA MET A 18 3.36 -23.70 -28.64
C MET A 18 3.96 -25.01 -29.15
N LEU A 19 5.19 -25.28 -28.74
CA LEU A 19 5.78 -26.61 -28.82
C LEU A 19 5.25 -27.43 -27.64
N MET A 20 4.34 -28.36 -27.93
CA MET A 20 3.95 -29.40 -27.00
C MET A 20 5.16 -30.32 -26.74
N LEU A 21 5.62 -30.35 -25.50
CA LEU A 21 6.47 -31.42 -24.99
C LEU A 21 5.69 -32.18 -23.90
N PRO A 22 5.80 -33.52 -23.84
CA PRO A 22 5.01 -34.33 -22.94
C PRO A 22 5.40 -34.06 -21.47
N ILE A 23 4.38 -33.85 -20.65
CA ILE A 23 4.48 -33.75 -19.19
C ILE A 23 4.91 -35.11 -18.67
N SER A 24 6.16 -35.22 -18.23
CA SER A 24 6.59 -36.29 -17.33
C SER A 24 6.19 -35.89 -15.92
N THR A 25 5.19 -36.56 -15.35
CA THR A 25 4.94 -36.57 -13.91
C THR A 25 6.18 -37.13 -13.21
N LEU A 26 6.94 -36.25 -12.56
CA LEU A 26 8.02 -36.59 -11.64
C LEU A 26 7.71 -35.90 -10.31
N THR A 27 6.99 -36.60 -9.44
CA THR A 27 7.20 -36.42 -8.01
C THR A 27 8.56 -37.01 -7.69
N THR A 28 9.58 -36.15 -7.76
CA THR A 28 10.88 -36.44 -7.18
C THR A 28 11.33 -35.18 -6.47
N SER A 29 11.44 -35.24 -5.15
CA SER A 29 12.47 -34.49 -4.44
C SER A 29 13.80 -34.83 -5.14
N ALA A 30 14.20 -33.99 -6.09
CA ALA A 30 15.49 -34.12 -6.72
C ALA A 30 16.52 -33.68 -5.69
N GLY A 31 16.91 -34.63 -4.83
CA GLY A 31 18.00 -34.45 -3.88
C GLY A 31 19.22 -34.01 -4.66
N VAL A 32 19.58 -32.75 -4.47
CA VAL A 32 20.87 -32.21 -4.89
C VAL A 32 21.94 -32.85 -4.00
N ASN A 33 23.16 -32.94 -4.52
CA ASN A 33 24.34 -33.49 -3.85
C ASN A 33 24.44 -33.00 -2.39
N LYS A 34 23.92 -33.82 -1.47
CA LYS A 34 24.06 -33.61 -0.03
C LYS A 34 25.53 -33.39 0.31
N SER A 35 25.77 -32.64 1.38
CA SER A 35 27.11 -32.24 1.82
C SER A 35 28.05 -33.44 2.01
N ILE A 36 29.32 -33.13 2.33
CA ILE A 36 30.35 -34.09 2.76
C ILE A 36 29.87 -35.02 3.91
N THR A 37 28.85 -34.64 4.70
CA THR A 37 28.28 -35.43 5.81
C THR A 37 26.92 -36.10 5.50
N GLY A 38 26.11 -35.57 4.59
CA GLY A 38 24.89 -36.24 4.11
C GLY A 38 23.64 -36.18 5.01
N ASN A 39 23.65 -35.34 6.06
CA ASN A 39 22.61 -35.34 7.12
C ASN A 39 21.78 -34.06 7.17
N GLU A 40 22.12 -33.03 6.38
CA GLU A 40 21.40 -31.76 6.32
C GLU A 40 20.05 -31.92 5.64
N ASP A 41 19.02 -31.33 6.25
CA ASP A 41 17.65 -31.28 5.76
C ASP A 41 17.05 -29.92 6.13
N ILE A 42 16.39 -29.26 5.18
CA ILE A 42 15.70 -27.98 5.38
C ILE A 42 14.25 -28.03 4.90
N GLU A 43 13.36 -27.37 5.64
CA GLU A 43 11.93 -27.33 5.32
C GLU A 43 11.35 -25.93 5.58
N ILE A 44 10.52 -25.45 4.65
CA ILE A 44 9.68 -24.27 4.86
C ILE A 44 8.35 -24.71 5.47
N GLN A 45 8.02 -24.14 6.61
CA GLN A 45 6.71 -24.23 7.23
C GLN A 45 6.00 -22.88 7.09
N MET A 46 4.85 -22.89 6.44
CA MET A 46 3.95 -21.75 6.30
C MET A 46 2.65 -22.06 7.01
N GLU A 47 2.08 -21.06 7.67
CA GLU A 47 0.73 -21.13 8.23
C GLU A 47 -0.12 -20.07 7.50
N SER A 48 -1.18 -20.51 6.83
CA SER A 48 -2.22 -19.61 6.30
C SER A 48 -3.42 -19.62 7.24
N TYR A 49 -4.18 -18.52 7.27
CA TYR A 49 -5.40 -18.41 8.08
C TYR A 49 -6.57 -19.25 7.55
N HIS A 50 -6.42 -19.84 6.36
CA HIS A 50 -7.45 -20.65 5.71
C HIS A 50 -7.51 -22.08 6.28
N SER A 51 -8.71 -22.64 6.26
CA SER A 51 -9.01 -23.93 6.92
C SER A 51 -8.49 -25.18 6.17
N LEU A 52 -7.89 -24.98 4.98
CA LEU A 52 -7.52 -26.05 4.07
C LEU A 52 -6.04 -26.44 4.19
N PRO A 53 -5.71 -27.72 4.45
CA PRO A 53 -4.34 -28.16 4.77
C PRO A 53 -3.26 -27.87 3.73
N ASN A 54 -3.65 -27.70 2.46
CA ASN A 54 -2.73 -27.56 1.33
C ASN A 54 -2.86 -26.22 0.60
N LEU A 55 -3.74 -25.32 1.04
CA LEU A 55 -3.91 -23.99 0.44
C LEU A 55 -3.20 -22.95 1.31
N PHE A 56 -2.13 -22.37 0.77
CA PHE A 56 -1.44 -21.24 1.37
C PHE A 56 -1.89 -19.98 0.65
N ALA A 57 -2.92 -19.33 1.18
CA ALA A 57 -3.45 -18.09 0.63
C ALA A 57 -3.33 -16.96 1.64
N PHE A 58 -3.03 -15.78 1.14
CA PHE A 58 -2.85 -14.54 1.88
C PHE A 58 -3.48 -13.39 1.12
N GLU A 59 -3.68 -12.26 1.79
CA GLU A 59 -3.99 -11.00 1.12
C GLU A 59 -2.81 -10.02 1.13
N THR A 60 -2.81 -9.01 0.24
CA THR A 60 -1.72 -8.03 0.14
C THR A 60 -1.49 -7.23 1.43
N GLY A 61 -2.55 -6.97 2.19
CA GLY A 61 -2.53 -6.30 3.49
C GLY A 61 -2.18 -7.21 4.68
N GLU A 62 -1.73 -8.45 4.43
CA GLU A 62 -1.33 -9.40 5.48
C GLU A 62 0.18 -9.63 5.56
N LEU A 63 0.63 -10.03 6.75
CA LEU A 63 1.99 -10.53 6.96
C LEU A 63 2.07 -12.01 6.55
N ILE A 64 2.99 -12.32 5.64
CA ILE A 64 3.34 -13.70 5.30
C ILE A 64 4.40 -14.19 6.29
N ASN A 65 3.95 -15.02 7.22
CA ASN A 65 4.78 -15.65 8.23
C ASN A 65 5.22 -17.03 7.76
N TRP A 66 6.53 -17.29 7.85
CA TRP A 66 7.06 -18.62 7.57
C TRP A 66 8.28 -18.93 8.42
N ASN A 67 8.44 -20.21 8.72
CA ASN A 67 9.56 -20.74 9.48
C ASN A 67 10.40 -21.62 8.58
N LEU A 68 11.69 -21.32 8.50
CA LEU A 68 12.66 -22.33 8.09
C LEU A 68 12.91 -23.24 9.27
N THR A 69 12.86 -24.55 9.06
CA THR A 69 13.39 -25.54 10.00
C THR A 69 14.56 -26.27 9.36
N TRP A 70 15.53 -26.67 10.17
CA TRP A 70 16.66 -27.47 9.71
C TRP A 70 17.03 -28.55 10.71
N SER A 71 17.63 -29.62 10.17
CA SER A 71 18.23 -30.68 10.99
C SER A 71 19.54 -31.18 10.40
N GLY A 72 20.42 -31.71 11.25
CA GLY A 72 21.66 -32.37 10.85
C GLY A 72 22.74 -31.46 10.28
N VAL A 73 22.64 -30.15 10.49
CA VAL A 73 23.61 -29.13 10.07
C VAL A 73 24.84 -29.16 10.99
N ASP A 74 26.07 -29.02 10.45
CA ASP A 74 27.29 -28.99 11.25
C ASP A 74 27.53 -27.60 11.88
N SER A 75 27.12 -27.43 13.13
CA SER A 75 27.27 -26.18 13.88
C SER A 75 28.65 -25.96 14.54
N THR A 76 29.68 -26.77 14.22
CA THR A 76 31.02 -26.53 14.75
C THR A 76 31.67 -25.30 14.09
N SER A 77 32.52 -24.57 14.83
CA SER A 77 33.11 -23.27 14.46
C SER A 77 33.97 -23.24 13.17
N SER A 78 33.98 -24.31 12.38
CA SER A 78 34.69 -24.48 11.11
C SER A 78 33.79 -24.48 9.87
N ASN A 79 32.46 -24.48 10.01
CA ASN A 79 31.51 -24.50 8.89
C ASN A 79 30.43 -23.42 9.06
N PHE A 80 30.62 -22.25 8.42
CA PHE A 80 29.57 -21.23 8.33
C PHE A 80 28.74 -21.48 7.09
N TYR A 81 27.53 -22.03 7.21
CA TYR A 81 26.64 -22.14 6.05
C TYR A 81 26.18 -20.76 5.58
N GLN A 82 25.95 -20.61 4.29
CA GLN A 82 25.28 -19.42 3.74
C GLN A 82 23.92 -19.82 3.19
N TYR A 83 22.94 -18.93 3.24
CA TYR A 83 21.65 -19.19 2.63
C TYR A 83 21.12 -18.00 1.87
N ASP A 84 20.25 -18.30 0.90
CA ASP A 84 19.44 -17.33 0.18
C ASP A 84 17.97 -17.72 0.32
N TYR A 85 17.09 -16.73 0.34
CA TYR A 85 15.67 -16.93 0.11
C TYR A 85 15.20 -15.98 -0.97
N THR A 86 14.36 -16.48 -1.87
CA THR A 86 13.79 -15.72 -2.98
C THR A 86 12.30 -15.96 -3.09
N ILE A 87 11.57 -14.92 -3.50
CA ILE A 87 10.16 -15.04 -3.87
C ILE A 87 10.06 -14.76 -5.37
N HIS A 88 9.37 -15.64 -6.07
CA HIS A 88 9.10 -15.52 -7.49
C HIS A 88 7.60 -15.41 -7.71
N ALA A 89 7.17 -14.50 -8.59
CA ALA A 89 5.83 -14.53 -9.17
C ALA A 89 5.80 -15.64 -10.25
N GLY A 90 5.01 -16.68 -10.01
CA GLY A 90 5.05 -17.98 -10.69
C GLY A 90 6.13 -18.92 -10.14
N TYR A 91 6.37 -20.02 -10.84
CA TYR A 91 7.31 -21.06 -10.40
C TYR A 91 8.76 -20.53 -10.30
N ALA A 92 9.54 -21.02 -9.34
CA ALA A 92 10.92 -20.54 -9.11
C ALA A 92 11.89 -20.70 -10.30
N ASN A 93 11.59 -21.56 -11.29
CA ASN A 93 12.45 -21.84 -12.43
C ASN A 93 12.20 -20.94 -13.66
N ASN A 94 11.01 -20.34 -13.79
CA ASN A 94 10.61 -19.53 -14.93
C ASN A 94 9.86 -18.23 -14.54
N GLY A 95 9.53 -18.09 -13.26
CA GLY A 95 8.84 -16.96 -12.67
C GLY A 95 9.74 -15.75 -12.48
N THR A 96 9.11 -14.60 -12.27
CA THR A 96 9.80 -13.32 -12.08
C THR A 96 10.24 -13.19 -10.64
N LEU A 97 11.54 -13.01 -10.40
CA LEU A 97 12.08 -12.74 -9.07
C LEU A 97 11.53 -11.39 -8.56
N THR A 98 10.83 -11.40 -7.41
CA THR A 98 10.19 -10.22 -6.82
C THR A 98 10.83 -9.81 -5.51
N PHE A 99 11.39 -10.77 -4.77
CA PHE A 99 12.03 -10.53 -3.49
C PHE A 99 13.24 -11.44 -3.32
N ASN A 100 14.27 -10.95 -2.65
CA ASN A 100 15.40 -11.76 -2.27
C ASN A 100 16.04 -11.28 -0.96
N GLY A 101 16.62 -12.22 -0.25
CA GLY A 101 17.50 -11.94 0.88
C GLY A 101 18.51 -13.06 1.06
N SER A 102 19.47 -12.83 1.95
CA SER A 102 20.50 -13.80 2.26
C SER A 102 20.95 -13.67 3.70
N GLY A 103 21.54 -14.73 4.23
CA GLY A 103 22.10 -14.73 5.57
C GLY A 103 23.19 -15.78 5.74
N GLN A 104 23.75 -15.84 6.95
CA GLN A 104 24.87 -16.72 7.27
C GLN A 104 24.70 -17.35 8.65
N GLY A 105 25.13 -18.60 8.76
CA GLY A 105 25.26 -19.34 10.01
C GLY A 105 23.97 -19.96 10.54
N PHE A 106 24.12 -21.09 11.21
CA PHE A 106 23.12 -21.70 12.07
C PHE A 106 23.72 -21.90 13.46
N ASN A 107 23.00 -21.46 14.50
CA ASN A 107 23.51 -21.48 15.89
C ASN A 107 23.49 -22.88 16.53
N SER A 108 22.91 -23.87 15.84
CA SER A 108 22.72 -25.22 16.33
C SER A 108 22.53 -26.21 15.18
N SER A 109 22.80 -27.49 15.44
CA SER A 109 22.66 -28.54 14.44
C SER A 109 21.22 -28.77 13.96
N ASN A 110 20.26 -28.52 14.86
CA ASN A 110 18.84 -28.48 14.55
C ASN A 110 18.29 -27.15 15.06
N GLY A 111 17.35 -26.55 14.36
CA GLY A 111 16.74 -25.30 14.81
C GLY A 111 15.67 -24.79 13.85
N SER A 112 15.22 -23.57 14.12
CA SER A 112 14.28 -22.86 13.27
C SER A 112 14.58 -21.37 13.26
N LEU A 113 14.24 -20.71 12.14
CA LEU A 113 14.35 -19.28 11.92
C LEU A 113 13.04 -18.78 11.33
N SER A 114 12.46 -17.78 11.97
CA SER A 114 11.18 -17.18 11.57
C SER A 114 11.41 -15.95 10.71
N PHE A 115 10.56 -15.81 9.70
CA PHE A 115 10.51 -14.68 8.80
C PHE A 115 9.07 -14.16 8.73
N SER A 116 8.94 -12.84 8.59
CA SER A 116 7.67 -12.14 8.47
C SER A 116 7.85 -10.98 7.52
N PHE A 117 7.07 -10.96 6.44
CA PHE A 117 7.12 -9.90 5.43
C PHE A 117 5.70 -9.47 5.05
N PRO A 118 5.43 -8.16 4.88
CA PRO A 118 4.18 -7.71 4.29
C PRO A 118 4.03 -8.23 2.86
N ALA A 119 2.87 -8.80 2.52
CA ALA A 119 2.63 -9.37 1.20
C ALA A 119 2.72 -8.33 0.08
N TYR A 120 2.29 -7.09 0.34
CA TYR A 120 2.40 -5.98 -0.62
C TYR A 120 3.85 -5.65 -1.05
N GLU A 121 4.89 -6.06 -0.31
CA GLU A 121 6.27 -5.71 -0.66
C GLU A 121 6.79 -6.42 -1.91
N PHE A 122 6.24 -7.59 -2.22
CA PHE A 122 6.67 -8.43 -3.34
C PHE A 122 5.54 -8.89 -4.23
N TRP A 123 4.32 -8.42 -3.94
CA TRP A 123 3.18 -8.53 -4.84
C TRP A 123 3.43 -7.74 -6.13
N ILE A 124 3.22 -8.39 -7.26
CA ILE A 124 3.20 -7.73 -8.56
C ILE A 124 1.75 -7.72 -9.03
N ASN A 125 1.27 -6.52 -9.37
CA ASN A 125 -0.08 -6.33 -9.90
C ASN A 125 -0.37 -7.36 -11.02
N SER A 126 -1.49 -8.06 -10.87
CA SER A 126 -1.99 -9.09 -11.80
C SER A 126 -1.35 -10.49 -11.71
N SER A 127 -0.64 -10.83 -10.62
CA SER A 127 -0.20 -12.20 -10.36
C SER A 127 -0.71 -12.71 -9.00
N TYR A 128 -1.37 -13.87 -9.02
CA TYR A 128 -1.82 -14.58 -7.82
C TYR A 128 -0.76 -15.56 -7.30
N GLU A 129 0.00 -16.19 -8.19
CA GLU A 129 0.85 -17.34 -7.85
C GLU A 129 2.28 -16.93 -7.46
N TYR A 130 2.76 -17.42 -6.32
CA TYR A 130 4.11 -17.15 -5.84
C TYR A 130 4.82 -18.40 -5.32
N THR A 131 6.12 -18.50 -5.59
CA THR A 131 6.99 -19.54 -5.02
C THR A 131 8.03 -18.90 -4.11
N LEU A 132 8.03 -19.26 -2.83
CA LEU A 132 9.15 -19.04 -1.92
C LEU A 132 10.15 -20.17 -2.12
N ARG A 133 11.39 -19.83 -2.47
CA ARG A 133 12.51 -20.76 -2.56
C ARG A 133 13.54 -20.41 -1.50
N PHE A 134 14.02 -21.41 -0.78
CA PHE A 134 15.15 -21.30 0.12
C PHE A 134 16.29 -22.19 -0.38
N VAL A 135 17.51 -21.65 -0.37
CA VAL A 135 18.71 -22.30 -0.90
C VAL A 135 19.80 -22.29 0.15
N LEU A 136 20.34 -23.46 0.48
CA LEU A 136 21.42 -23.65 1.44
C LEU A 136 22.74 -23.95 0.74
N TRP A 137 23.76 -23.16 1.05
CA TRP A 137 25.10 -23.23 0.48
C TRP A 137 26.16 -23.56 1.53
N ASP A 138 27.28 -24.09 1.06
CA ASP A 138 28.51 -24.12 1.84
C ASP A 138 29.05 -22.71 2.14
N GLN A 139 30.07 -22.65 3.00
CA GLN A 139 30.64 -21.38 3.48
C GLN A 139 31.14 -20.41 2.41
N ASN A 140 31.44 -20.89 1.21
CA ASN A 140 31.98 -20.08 0.13
C ASN A 140 31.01 -19.96 -1.06
N ARG A 141 29.77 -20.47 -0.95
CA ARG A 141 28.81 -20.57 -2.06
C ARG A 141 29.34 -21.30 -3.29
N ASN A 142 30.26 -22.24 -3.07
CA ASN A 142 30.81 -23.10 -4.11
C ASN A 142 29.96 -24.36 -4.33
N GLN A 143 29.24 -24.81 -3.30
CA GLN A 143 28.42 -26.00 -3.35
C GLN A 143 27.00 -25.73 -2.82
N LEU A 144 26.01 -26.04 -3.65
CA LEU A 144 24.61 -26.16 -3.23
C LEU A 144 24.47 -27.42 -2.38
N LEU A 145 23.97 -27.28 -1.16
CA LEU A 145 23.84 -28.36 -0.20
C LEU A 145 22.42 -28.91 -0.16
N ASP A 146 21.44 -28.01 -0.09
CA ASP A 146 20.02 -28.35 -0.10
C ASP A 146 19.17 -27.14 -0.55
N TYR A 147 17.92 -27.39 -0.94
CA TYR A 147 16.95 -26.35 -1.24
C TYR A 147 15.54 -26.85 -0.96
N THR A 148 14.63 -25.93 -0.65
CA THR A 148 13.21 -26.23 -0.44
C THR A 148 12.36 -25.12 -1.04
N GLU A 149 11.16 -25.46 -1.47
CA GLU A 149 10.23 -24.56 -2.14
C GLU A 149 8.84 -24.70 -1.54
N LYS A 150 8.12 -23.57 -1.49
CA LYS A 150 6.73 -23.52 -1.07
C LYS A 150 5.95 -22.61 -2.00
N GLU A 151 4.88 -23.16 -2.56
CA GLU A 151 3.94 -22.45 -3.43
C GLU A 151 2.79 -21.90 -2.58
N PHE A 152 2.38 -20.67 -2.89
CA PHE A 152 1.31 -19.97 -2.21
C PHE A 152 0.66 -18.96 -3.16
N VAL A 153 -0.48 -18.40 -2.75
CA VAL A 153 -1.20 -17.37 -3.51
C VAL A 153 -1.42 -16.12 -2.69
N ILE A 154 -1.43 -14.97 -3.37
CA ILE A 154 -1.73 -13.66 -2.78
C ILE A 154 -2.92 -13.06 -3.52
N PHE A 155 -4.01 -12.84 -2.80
CA PHE A 155 -5.17 -12.07 -3.26
C PHE A 155 -4.96 -10.60 -2.93
N GLN A 156 -5.58 -9.71 -3.70
CA GLN A 156 -5.52 -8.30 -3.37
C GLN A 156 -6.45 -8.02 -2.18
N SER A 157 -5.94 -7.36 -1.14
CA SER A 157 -6.78 -6.87 -0.05
C SER A 157 -7.79 -5.87 -0.59
N THR A 158 -8.99 -5.92 -0.02
CA THR A 158 -10.10 -5.07 -0.47
C THR A 158 -10.97 -4.59 0.68
N ILE A 159 -11.47 -3.36 0.53
CA ILE A 159 -12.53 -2.81 1.38
C ILE A 159 -13.87 -3.20 0.76
N GLN A 160 -14.63 -4.01 1.49
CA GLN A 160 -15.97 -4.39 1.07
C GLN A 160 -16.93 -3.21 1.22
N SER A 161 -17.62 -2.86 0.14
CA SER A 161 -18.69 -1.85 0.18
C SER A 161 -19.81 -2.25 1.16
N ASN A 162 -20.56 -1.27 1.66
CA ASN A 162 -21.66 -1.53 2.60
C ASN A 162 -22.84 -2.25 1.92
N ILE A 163 -22.72 -3.57 1.78
CA ILE A 163 -23.69 -4.45 1.13
C ILE A 163 -24.71 -4.85 2.19
N SER A 164 -25.92 -4.32 2.08
CA SER A 164 -26.99 -4.61 3.04
C SER A 164 -27.54 -6.04 2.91
N LYS A 165 -27.41 -6.65 1.72
CA LYS A 165 -27.90 -7.98 1.39
C LYS A 165 -27.32 -8.47 0.06
N LEU A 166 -27.03 -9.77 0.01
CA LEU A 166 -26.63 -10.50 -1.20
C LEU A 166 -27.84 -11.30 -1.72
N LEU A 167 -28.33 -10.94 -2.92
CA LEU A 167 -29.43 -11.62 -3.60
C LEU A 167 -28.90 -12.42 -4.78
N VAL A 168 -29.01 -13.75 -4.74
CA VAL A 168 -28.39 -14.66 -5.70
C VAL A 168 -29.45 -15.39 -6.52
N PHE A 169 -29.32 -15.32 -7.84
CA PHE A 169 -30.08 -16.11 -8.81
C PHE A 169 -29.13 -16.99 -9.61
N GLY A 170 -29.48 -18.26 -9.81
CA GLY A 170 -28.59 -19.14 -10.53
C GLY A 170 -28.96 -20.61 -10.56
N ASP A 171 -27.95 -21.44 -10.77
CA ASP A 171 -28.07 -22.89 -10.92
C ASP A 171 -27.41 -23.68 -9.77
N SER A 172 -26.97 -24.91 -10.02
CA SER A 172 -26.34 -25.78 -9.02
C SER A 172 -25.05 -25.20 -8.46
N LEU A 173 -24.35 -24.34 -9.21
CA LEU A 173 -23.12 -23.69 -8.75
C LEU A 173 -23.36 -22.62 -7.67
N SER A 174 -24.62 -22.29 -7.38
CA SER A 174 -25.01 -21.34 -6.33
C SER A 174 -26.09 -21.87 -5.39
N ASP A 175 -26.58 -23.10 -5.58
CA ASP A 175 -27.73 -23.63 -4.84
C ASP A 175 -27.35 -24.03 -3.40
N MET A 176 -28.04 -23.42 -2.42
CA MET A 176 -27.86 -23.70 -0.98
C MET A 176 -28.82 -24.79 -0.42
N GLY A 177 -29.46 -25.57 -1.29
CA GLY A 177 -30.36 -26.68 -0.92
C GLY A 177 -31.82 -26.49 -1.35
N ASN A 178 -32.13 -25.51 -2.18
CA ASN A 178 -33.44 -25.35 -2.80
C ASN A 178 -33.84 -26.60 -3.60
N SER A 179 -32.91 -27.13 -4.40
CA SER A 179 -33.12 -28.39 -5.14
C SER A 179 -33.37 -29.58 -4.21
N LYS A 180 -32.58 -29.67 -3.14
CA LYS A 180 -32.71 -30.75 -2.15
C LYS A 180 -34.07 -30.73 -1.48
N SER A 181 -34.51 -29.54 -1.09
CA SER A 181 -35.82 -29.32 -0.46
C SER A 181 -36.98 -29.62 -1.41
N ALA A 182 -36.89 -29.17 -2.66
CA ALA A 182 -37.98 -29.28 -3.62
C ALA A 182 -38.14 -30.68 -4.22
N PHE A 183 -37.04 -31.37 -4.53
CA PHE A 183 -37.09 -32.65 -5.25
C PHE A 183 -36.09 -33.71 -4.77
N GLY A 184 -35.37 -33.46 -3.67
CA GLY A 184 -34.54 -34.48 -3.03
C GLY A 184 -33.11 -34.63 -3.56
N THR A 185 -32.71 -33.81 -4.53
CA THR A 185 -31.39 -33.84 -5.20
C THR A 185 -30.54 -32.62 -4.82
N PRO A 186 -29.23 -32.77 -4.57
CA PRO A 186 -28.46 -34.00 -4.66
C PRO A 186 -28.67 -34.93 -3.46
N GLU A 187 -28.29 -36.20 -3.57
CA GLU A 187 -28.22 -37.06 -2.37
C GLU A 187 -27.23 -36.45 -1.38
N SER A 188 -27.53 -36.46 -0.07
CA SER A 188 -26.69 -35.77 0.90
C SER A 188 -26.77 -36.53 2.23
N PRO A 189 -25.70 -37.24 2.64
CA PRO A 189 -24.38 -37.40 1.98
C PRO A 189 -24.42 -38.16 0.62
N PRO A 190 -23.37 -38.11 -0.22
CA PRO A 190 -22.01 -37.58 0.06
C PRO A 190 -21.87 -36.06 -0.12
N TYR A 191 -22.84 -35.39 -0.74
CA TYR A 191 -22.84 -33.95 -0.87
C TYR A 191 -23.08 -33.25 0.47
N TYR A 192 -22.57 -32.03 0.61
CA TYR A 192 -22.66 -31.23 1.84
C TYR A 192 -24.03 -30.58 1.98
N ASN A 193 -24.85 -31.01 2.95
CA ASN A 193 -26.11 -30.37 3.35
C ASN A 193 -27.01 -29.93 2.17
N GLY A 194 -27.12 -30.76 1.13
CA GLY A 194 -27.93 -30.49 -0.07
C GLY A 194 -27.34 -29.50 -1.09
N ARG A 195 -26.08 -29.08 -0.96
CA ARG A 195 -25.31 -28.33 -1.96
C ARG A 195 -24.78 -29.28 -3.03
N PHE A 196 -24.51 -28.81 -4.24
CA PHE A 196 -23.81 -29.61 -5.26
C PHE A 196 -22.28 -29.57 -5.09
N ALA A 197 -21.78 -29.62 -3.85
CA ALA A 197 -20.36 -29.60 -3.52
C ALA A 197 -20.08 -30.39 -2.23
N THR A 198 -18.81 -30.54 -1.86
CA THR A 198 -18.37 -31.14 -0.59
C THR A 198 -18.32 -30.17 0.60
N GLY A 199 -18.59 -28.88 0.37
CA GLY A 199 -18.60 -27.83 1.38
C GLY A 199 -19.61 -26.73 1.07
N PRO A 200 -19.53 -25.58 1.78
CA PRO A 200 -20.31 -24.38 1.47
C PRO A 200 -20.07 -23.89 0.04
N MET A 201 -21.07 -23.24 -0.55
CA MET A 201 -20.95 -22.65 -1.89
C MET A 201 -20.21 -21.30 -1.84
N TRP A 202 -19.68 -20.84 -2.98
CA TRP A 202 -18.97 -19.55 -3.10
C TRP A 202 -19.77 -18.37 -2.51
N ASN A 203 -21.08 -18.34 -2.71
CA ASN A 203 -21.96 -17.29 -2.21
C ASN A 203 -22.20 -17.38 -0.69
N GLU A 204 -21.95 -18.54 -0.07
CA GLU A 204 -21.93 -18.69 1.39
C GLU A 204 -20.61 -18.11 1.95
N HIS A 205 -19.47 -18.36 1.30
CA HIS A 205 -18.19 -17.76 1.66
C HIS A 205 -18.21 -16.23 1.54
N VAL A 206 -18.70 -15.69 0.41
CA VAL A 206 -18.85 -14.24 0.20
C VAL A 206 -19.72 -13.60 1.28
N ALA A 207 -20.86 -14.22 1.60
CA ALA A 207 -21.77 -13.69 2.61
C ALA A 207 -21.16 -13.72 4.03
N ALA A 208 -20.42 -14.78 4.36
CA ALA A 208 -19.75 -14.92 5.64
C ALA A 208 -18.68 -13.84 5.83
N GLU A 209 -17.85 -13.58 4.81
CA GLU A 209 -16.76 -12.60 4.89
C GLU A 209 -17.28 -11.17 5.00
N ILE A 210 -18.35 -10.83 4.28
CA ILE A 210 -18.99 -9.50 4.37
C ILE A 210 -19.82 -9.36 5.67
N GLY A 211 -20.01 -10.44 6.43
CA GLY A 211 -20.75 -10.43 7.70
C GLY A 211 -22.27 -10.32 7.53
N ILE A 212 -22.82 -10.84 6.44
CA ILE A 212 -24.26 -10.82 6.13
C ILE A 212 -24.87 -12.22 6.08
N ASN A 213 -26.16 -12.29 6.44
CA ASN A 213 -26.89 -13.56 6.39
C ASN A 213 -27.43 -13.83 4.98
N ILE A 214 -27.15 -15.03 4.47
CA ILE A 214 -27.76 -15.57 3.25
C ILE A 214 -28.55 -16.84 3.57
N SER A 215 -29.71 -17.03 2.93
CA SER A 215 -30.57 -18.19 3.14
C SER A 215 -31.30 -18.61 1.87
N PRO A 216 -31.55 -19.92 1.68
CA PRO A 216 -32.31 -20.41 0.54
C PRO A 216 -33.78 -19.94 0.60
N GLY A 217 -34.34 -19.63 -0.56
CA GLY A 217 -35.75 -19.28 -0.71
C GLY A 217 -36.28 -19.59 -2.11
N SER A 218 -37.57 -19.90 -2.22
CA SER A 218 -38.23 -20.28 -3.48
C SER A 218 -39.65 -19.74 -3.58
N GLY A 219 -40.15 -19.45 -4.78
CA GLY A 219 -41.50 -18.90 -4.97
C GLY A 219 -41.71 -17.62 -4.17
N SER A 220 -42.79 -17.54 -3.40
CA SER A 220 -43.06 -16.41 -2.50
C SER A 220 -42.42 -16.53 -1.11
N ALA A 221 -41.67 -17.60 -0.82
CA ALA A 221 -41.00 -17.75 0.46
C ALA A 221 -39.81 -16.77 0.57
N PRO A 222 -39.51 -16.26 1.78
CA PRO A 222 -38.33 -15.43 2.01
C PRO A 222 -37.04 -16.23 1.77
N GLY A 223 -35.93 -15.52 1.63
CA GLY A 223 -34.61 -16.09 1.34
C GLY A 223 -33.98 -15.39 0.15
N SER A 224 -32.70 -15.07 0.28
CA SER A 224 -31.94 -14.28 -0.68
C SER A 224 -31.09 -15.13 -1.63
N ASN A 225 -30.99 -16.44 -1.41
CA ASN A 225 -30.49 -17.36 -2.42
C ASN A 225 -31.66 -18.06 -3.11
N ARG A 226 -31.83 -17.78 -4.40
CA ARG A 226 -32.94 -18.23 -5.23
C ARG A 226 -32.53 -19.34 -6.21
N ALA A 227 -31.27 -19.76 -6.17
CA ALA A 227 -30.68 -20.66 -7.15
C ALA A 227 -31.25 -22.08 -7.03
N PHE A 228 -31.29 -22.80 -8.16
CA PHE A 228 -31.75 -24.18 -8.25
C PHE A 228 -30.86 -24.99 -9.19
N GLY A 229 -30.32 -26.10 -8.70
CA GLY A 229 -29.67 -27.13 -9.50
C GLY A 229 -30.47 -27.52 -10.76
N GLY A 230 -29.78 -27.49 -11.90
CA GLY A 230 -30.35 -27.77 -13.22
C GLY A 230 -31.09 -26.59 -13.89
N ALA A 231 -31.14 -25.42 -13.24
CA ALA A 231 -31.75 -24.23 -13.84
C ALA A 231 -30.98 -23.78 -15.09
N GLU A 232 -31.72 -23.53 -16.17
CA GLU A 232 -31.19 -22.86 -17.34
C GLU A 232 -31.31 -21.33 -17.19
N ALA A 233 -30.55 -20.59 -18.00
CA ALA A 233 -30.64 -19.15 -18.07
C ALA A 233 -32.01 -18.66 -18.60
N GLY A 234 -32.83 -19.51 -19.20
CA GLY A 234 -34.09 -19.09 -19.83
C GLY A 234 -35.21 -18.67 -18.86
N GLU A 235 -36.41 -18.51 -19.42
CA GLU A 235 -37.65 -18.30 -18.68
C GLU A 235 -38.28 -19.62 -18.19
N GLY A 236 -39.25 -19.51 -17.28
CA GLY A 236 -40.15 -20.61 -16.94
C GLY A 236 -39.47 -21.78 -16.21
N MET A 237 -39.96 -23.00 -16.47
CA MET A 237 -39.51 -24.20 -15.77
C MET A 237 -38.74 -25.13 -16.72
N ASN A 238 -37.55 -25.56 -16.34
CA ASN A 238 -36.87 -26.70 -16.93
C ASN A 238 -37.42 -28.02 -16.36
N TYR A 239 -37.56 -29.04 -17.20
CA TYR A 239 -38.16 -30.34 -16.86
C TYR A 239 -39.49 -30.25 -16.07
N PHE A 240 -40.28 -29.20 -16.31
CA PHE A 240 -41.54 -28.88 -15.60
C PHE A 240 -41.44 -28.55 -14.10
N VAL A 241 -40.30 -28.81 -13.44
CA VAL A 241 -40.18 -28.71 -11.97
C VAL A 241 -39.01 -27.85 -11.50
N ILE A 242 -38.03 -27.57 -12.34
CA ILE A 242 -36.86 -26.75 -11.99
C ILE A 242 -37.10 -25.32 -12.45
N PRO A 243 -37.16 -24.32 -11.56
CA PRO A 243 -37.32 -22.92 -11.99
C PRO A 243 -36.03 -22.42 -12.63
N ASN A 244 -36.11 -22.03 -13.91
CA ASN A 244 -35.01 -21.35 -14.60
C ASN A 244 -34.79 -19.96 -13.98
N LEU A 245 -33.67 -19.32 -14.33
CA LEU A 245 -33.32 -17.99 -13.78
C LEU A 245 -34.46 -16.98 -13.94
N GLY A 246 -35.11 -16.93 -15.10
CA GLY A 246 -36.24 -16.01 -15.32
C GLY A 246 -37.41 -16.28 -14.38
N LYS A 247 -37.69 -17.55 -14.06
CA LYS A 247 -38.73 -17.89 -13.09
C LYS A 247 -38.33 -17.55 -11.66
N GLN A 248 -37.08 -17.77 -11.27
CA GLN A 248 -36.57 -17.38 -9.96
C GLN A 248 -36.70 -15.86 -9.74
N ILE A 249 -36.36 -15.07 -10.76
CA ILE A 249 -36.45 -13.61 -10.76
C ILE A 249 -37.91 -13.15 -10.77
N GLU A 250 -38.76 -13.71 -11.65
CA GLU A 250 -40.19 -13.43 -11.68
C GLU A 250 -40.84 -13.67 -10.31
N ASP A 251 -40.58 -14.84 -9.70
CA ASP A 251 -41.15 -15.18 -8.41
C ASP A 251 -40.67 -14.24 -7.30
N TYR A 252 -39.40 -13.86 -7.31
CA TYR A 252 -38.88 -12.92 -6.32
C TYR A 252 -39.47 -11.52 -6.50
N THR A 253 -39.40 -10.96 -7.70
CA THR A 253 -39.79 -9.57 -8.02
C THR A 253 -41.30 -9.34 -7.93
N ASN A 254 -42.12 -10.39 -8.04
CA ASN A 254 -43.56 -10.33 -7.77
C ASN A 254 -43.92 -10.21 -6.28
N ASN A 255 -42.99 -10.58 -5.38
CA ASN A 255 -43.24 -10.64 -3.93
C ASN A 255 -42.38 -9.65 -3.14
N TYR A 256 -41.25 -9.23 -3.70
CA TYR A 256 -40.24 -8.43 -3.02
C TYR A 256 -39.75 -7.30 -3.94
N TRP A 257 -39.34 -6.21 -3.31
CA TRP A 257 -38.66 -5.09 -3.96
C TRP A 257 -37.16 -5.18 -3.68
N ILE A 258 -36.33 -4.94 -4.69
CA ILE A 258 -34.86 -4.93 -4.56
C ILE A 258 -34.41 -3.50 -4.23
N SER A 259 -33.79 -3.32 -3.06
CA SER A 259 -33.26 -2.01 -2.68
C SER A 259 -32.01 -1.65 -3.51
N PRO A 260 -31.78 -0.37 -3.84
CA PRO A 260 -30.56 0.09 -4.50
C PRO A 260 -29.24 -0.31 -3.83
N ASN A 261 -29.27 -0.60 -2.52
CA ASN A 261 -28.11 -1.01 -1.73
C ASN A 261 -28.01 -2.55 -1.54
N GLU A 262 -28.86 -3.33 -2.21
CA GLU A 262 -28.69 -4.79 -2.31
C GLU A 262 -27.80 -5.09 -3.52
N LYS A 263 -26.88 -6.04 -3.36
CA LYS A 263 -26.04 -6.53 -4.46
C LYS A 263 -26.69 -7.78 -5.06
N VAL A 264 -27.02 -7.72 -6.35
CA VAL A 264 -27.71 -8.81 -7.06
C VAL A 264 -26.71 -9.63 -7.87
N MET A 265 -26.55 -10.91 -7.54
CA MET A 265 -25.69 -11.84 -8.26
C MET A 265 -26.52 -12.70 -9.23
N ILE A 266 -26.12 -12.74 -10.49
CA ILE A 266 -26.75 -13.57 -11.52
C ILE A 266 -25.68 -14.49 -12.13
N TRP A 267 -25.87 -15.81 -11.97
CA TRP A 267 -24.97 -16.79 -12.58
C TRP A 267 -25.73 -18.01 -13.10
N GLY A 268 -25.72 -18.20 -14.42
CA GLY A 268 -26.37 -19.35 -15.04
C GLY A 268 -26.14 -19.41 -16.54
N GLY A 269 -26.51 -20.54 -17.14
CA GLY A 269 -26.32 -20.82 -18.56
C GLY A 269 -25.57 -22.11 -18.83
N GLY A 270 -24.87 -22.68 -17.84
CA GLY A 270 -24.16 -23.95 -17.98
C GLY A 270 -25.10 -25.06 -18.45
N ASN A 271 -26.28 -25.15 -17.84
CA ASN A 271 -27.31 -26.11 -18.23
C ASN A 271 -27.85 -25.91 -19.65
N ASN A 272 -27.82 -24.69 -20.22
CA ASN A 272 -28.20 -24.48 -21.62
C ASN A 272 -27.20 -25.17 -22.56
N PHE A 273 -25.91 -25.06 -22.27
CA PHE A 273 -24.85 -25.65 -23.08
C PHE A 273 -24.73 -27.17 -22.85
N LEU A 274 -24.83 -27.62 -21.59
CA LEU A 274 -24.65 -29.01 -21.19
C LEU A 274 -25.90 -29.87 -21.44
N ASN A 275 -27.07 -29.43 -20.99
CA ASN A 275 -28.28 -30.27 -21.00
C ASN A 275 -29.06 -30.08 -22.31
N SER A 276 -29.34 -28.83 -22.67
CA SER A 276 -30.10 -28.50 -23.88
C SER A 276 -29.25 -28.52 -25.16
N GLY A 277 -27.92 -28.57 -25.04
CA GLY A 277 -27.01 -28.56 -26.19
C GLY A 277 -27.08 -27.27 -27.00
N GLU A 278 -27.41 -26.14 -26.36
CA GLU A 278 -27.53 -24.85 -27.05
C GLU A 278 -26.22 -24.47 -27.74
N THR A 279 -26.33 -23.99 -28.97
CA THR A 279 -25.18 -23.57 -29.79
C THR A 279 -25.22 -22.08 -30.09
N ASN A 280 -26.39 -21.45 -29.96
CA ASN A 280 -26.57 -20.02 -30.14
C ASN A 280 -26.23 -19.27 -28.84
N THR A 281 -24.97 -18.88 -28.72
CA THR A 281 -24.44 -18.09 -27.59
C THR A 281 -25.22 -16.78 -27.37
N GLN A 282 -25.60 -16.09 -28.45
CA GLN A 282 -26.35 -14.84 -28.36
C GLN A 282 -27.71 -15.02 -27.70
N LYS A 283 -28.36 -16.17 -27.91
CA LYS A 283 -29.64 -16.48 -27.26
C LYS A 283 -29.47 -16.56 -25.74
N VAL A 284 -28.40 -17.19 -25.26
CA VAL A 284 -28.10 -17.29 -23.82
C VAL A 284 -27.74 -15.90 -23.25
N VAL A 285 -26.96 -15.10 -23.97
CA VAL A 285 -26.66 -13.70 -23.60
C VAL A 285 -27.94 -12.88 -23.47
N ASN A 286 -28.87 -13.02 -24.42
CA ASN A 286 -30.14 -12.29 -24.39
C ASN A 286 -30.98 -12.62 -23.15
N TYR A 287 -30.94 -13.86 -22.66
CA TYR A 287 -31.60 -14.20 -21.40
C TYR A 287 -30.99 -13.45 -20.22
N ILE A 288 -29.67 -13.44 -20.08
CA ILE A 288 -29.01 -12.72 -18.98
C ILE A 288 -29.27 -11.21 -19.07
N VAL A 289 -29.25 -10.64 -20.28
CA VAL A 289 -29.62 -9.22 -20.49
C VAL A 289 -31.05 -8.94 -20.07
N ASN A 290 -32.01 -9.85 -20.33
CA ASN A 290 -33.39 -9.69 -19.87
C ASN A 290 -33.46 -9.71 -18.34
N HIS A 291 -32.79 -10.65 -17.70
CA HIS A 291 -32.76 -10.77 -16.24
C HIS A 291 -32.21 -9.54 -15.54
N VAL A 292 -31.13 -8.96 -16.08
CA VAL A 292 -30.58 -7.67 -15.64
C VAL A 292 -31.64 -6.56 -15.71
N ASN A 293 -32.47 -6.56 -16.76
CA ASN A 293 -33.54 -5.56 -16.91
C ASN A 293 -34.66 -5.75 -15.91
N ASP A 294 -35.00 -7.00 -15.63
CA ASP A 294 -36.11 -7.33 -14.74
C ASP A 294 -35.75 -6.96 -13.31
N VAL A 295 -34.53 -7.29 -12.84
CA VAL A 295 -34.07 -6.88 -11.51
C VAL A 295 -33.87 -5.35 -11.42
N TYR A 296 -33.37 -4.71 -12.47
CA TYR A 296 -33.29 -3.24 -12.53
C TYR A 296 -34.67 -2.58 -12.45
N SER A 297 -35.65 -3.10 -13.19
CA SER A 297 -37.02 -2.59 -13.19
C SER A 297 -37.71 -2.76 -11.84
N ASN A 298 -37.26 -3.75 -11.06
CA ASN A 298 -37.71 -3.96 -9.69
C ASN A 298 -36.94 -3.12 -8.66
N GLY A 299 -35.83 -2.48 -9.01
CA GLY A 299 -35.14 -1.50 -8.15
C GLY A 299 -33.63 -1.67 -8.04
N ALA A 300 -33.06 -2.77 -8.52
CA ALA A 300 -31.62 -3.06 -8.41
C ALA A 300 -30.76 -1.97 -9.06
N LYS A 301 -29.67 -1.57 -8.38
CA LYS A 301 -28.68 -0.59 -8.87
C LYS A 301 -27.23 -1.10 -8.84
N ASP A 302 -27.01 -2.24 -8.19
CA ASP A 302 -25.71 -2.90 -8.09
C ASP A 302 -25.88 -4.37 -8.45
N ILE A 303 -25.47 -4.72 -9.67
CA ILE A 303 -25.67 -6.04 -10.26
C ILE A 303 -24.31 -6.63 -10.61
N VAL A 304 -24.11 -7.89 -10.27
CA VAL A 304 -22.93 -8.66 -10.64
C VAL A 304 -23.37 -9.87 -11.45
N VAL A 305 -22.70 -10.08 -12.58
CA VAL A 305 -22.93 -11.22 -13.46
C VAL A 305 -21.64 -12.02 -13.54
N LEU A 306 -21.73 -13.34 -13.31
CA LEU A 306 -20.58 -14.23 -13.48
C LEU A 306 -20.65 -14.84 -14.88
N ASN A 307 -19.52 -14.87 -15.59
CA ASN A 307 -19.46 -15.49 -16.92
C ASN A 307 -19.40 -17.04 -16.83
N MET A 308 -19.23 -17.72 -17.95
CA MET A 308 -19.24 -19.19 -17.98
C MET A 308 -17.84 -19.75 -17.74
N PRO A 309 -17.64 -20.71 -16.81
CA PRO A 309 -16.37 -21.43 -16.68
C PRO A 309 -16.10 -22.35 -17.89
N PRO A 310 -14.87 -22.87 -18.08
CA PRO A 310 -14.51 -23.76 -19.19
C PRO A 310 -15.16 -25.15 -19.04
N LEU A 311 -16.42 -25.27 -19.48
CA LEU A 311 -17.23 -26.48 -19.31
C LEU A 311 -16.66 -27.71 -20.04
N GLU A 312 -15.89 -27.51 -21.11
CA GLU A 312 -15.22 -28.58 -21.85
C GLU A 312 -14.10 -29.26 -21.05
N LYS A 313 -13.65 -28.65 -19.94
CA LYS A 313 -12.66 -29.22 -19.02
C LYS A 313 -13.28 -30.04 -17.89
N THR A 314 -14.61 -30.05 -17.78
CA THR A 314 -15.28 -30.88 -16.78
C THR A 314 -15.06 -32.37 -17.07
N PRO A 315 -15.01 -33.25 -16.05
CA PRO A 315 -14.81 -34.68 -16.25
C PRO A 315 -15.88 -35.32 -17.15
N SER A 316 -17.07 -34.72 -17.29
CA SER A 316 -18.09 -35.15 -18.25
C SER A 316 -17.62 -35.19 -19.71
N TYR A 317 -16.59 -34.42 -20.05
CA TYR A 317 -16.02 -34.35 -21.39
C TYR A 317 -14.68 -35.09 -21.50
N SER A 318 -14.24 -35.86 -20.50
CA SER A 318 -12.94 -36.55 -20.51
C SER A 318 -12.72 -37.38 -21.78
N ASP A 319 -13.77 -38.10 -22.20
CA ASP A 319 -13.78 -39.03 -23.33
C ASP A 319 -14.11 -38.37 -24.67
N GLU A 320 -14.42 -37.07 -24.67
CA GLU A 320 -14.73 -36.32 -25.87
C GLU A 320 -13.47 -36.05 -26.73
N SER A 321 -13.63 -35.97 -28.04
CA SER A 321 -12.51 -35.69 -28.94
C SER A 321 -11.96 -34.27 -28.74
N GLU A 322 -10.64 -34.11 -28.85
CA GLU A 322 -9.99 -32.80 -28.71
C GLU A 322 -10.54 -31.73 -29.66
N ASN A 323 -10.97 -32.13 -30.87
CA ASN A 323 -11.62 -31.22 -31.81
C ASN A 323 -12.97 -30.70 -31.28
N ASN A 324 -13.76 -31.57 -30.64
CA ASN A 324 -15.05 -31.19 -30.07
C ASN A 324 -14.87 -30.37 -28.79
N LYS A 325 -13.87 -30.70 -27.95
CA LYS A 325 -13.48 -29.87 -26.79
C LYS A 325 -13.07 -28.47 -27.23
N GLN A 326 -12.19 -28.35 -28.23
CA GLN A 326 -11.78 -27.05 -28.77
C GLN A 326 -12.98 -26.27 -29.34
N ALA A 327 -13.87 -26.92 -30.09
CA ALA A 327 -15.06 -26.26 -30.61
C ALA A 327 -16.01 -25.78 -29.50
N PHE A 328 -16.08 -26.51 -28.38
CA PHE A 328 -16.85 -26.09 -27.22
C PHE A 328 -16.17 -24.93 -26.47
N HIS A 329 -14.85 -25.00 -26.26
CA HIS A 329 -14.04 -23.92 -25.70
C HIS A 329 -14.24 -22.60 -26.47
N GLU A 330 -14.13 -22.61 -27.80
CA GLU A 330 -14.34 -21.40 -28.62
C GLU A 330 -15.77 -20.85 -28.53
N ARG A 331 -16.76 -21.73 -28.36
CA ARG A 331 -18.15 -21.32 -28.15
C ARG A 331 -18.36 -20.66 -26.78
N LEU A 332 -17.69 -21.13 -25.73
CA LEU A 332 -17.74 -20.49 -24.41
C LEU A 332 -17.04 -19.14 -24.41
N LYS A 333 -15.89 -19.01 -25.09
CA LYS A 333 -15.22 -17.72 -25.30
C LYS A 333 -16.09 -16.73 -26.09
N ASP A 334 -16.76 -17.19 -27.13
CA ASP A 334 -17.72 -16.37 -27.88
C ASP A 334 -18.91 -15.93 -27.01
N TYR A 335 -19.45 -16.81 -26.14
CA TYR A 335 -20.47 -16.43 -25.16
C TYR A 335 -19.95 -15.39 -24.16
N ASN A 336 -18.81 -15.64 -23.52
CA ASN A 336 -18.25 -14.75 -22.50
C ASN A 336 -17.92 -13.36 -23.07
N SER A 337 -17.33 -13.29 -24.27
CA SER A 337 -17.04 -12.00 -24.93
C SER A 337 -18.32 -11.22 -25.28
N LYS A 338 -19.37 -11.91 -25.76
CA LYS A 338 -20.66 -11.26 -26.03
C LYS A 338 -21.37 -10.81 -24.76
N LEU A 339 -21.25 -11.59 -23.68
CA LEU A 339 -21.82 -11.25 -22.38
C LEU A 339 -21.16 -10.00 -21.81
N GLU A 340 -19.82 -9.92 -21.85
CA GLU A 340 -19.05 -8.74 -21.42
C GLU A 340 -19.48 -7.48 -22.15
N ALA A 341 -19.48 -7.51 -23.49
CA ALA A 341 -19.95 -6.39 -24.30
C ALA A 341 -21.38 -5.98 -23.93
N ALA A 342 -22.27 -6.94 -23.73
CA ALA A 342 -23.65 -6.67 -23.35
C ALA A 342 -23.78 -6.05 -21.95
N MET A 343 -22.98 -6.48 -20.96
CA MET A 343 -23.02 -5.90 -19.60
C MET A 343 -22.46 -4.48 -19.55
N ILE A 344 -21.38 -4.19 -20.29
CA ILE A 344 -20.82 -2.84 -20.44
C ILE A 344 -21.85 -1.90 -21.08
N ASP A 345 -22.45 -2.32 -22.20
CA ASP A 345 -23.50 -1.57 -22.87
C ASP A 345 -24.69 -1.32 -21.94
N ARG A 346 -25.05 -2.31 -21.11
CA ARG A 346 -26.21 -2.22 -20.23
C ARG A 346 -25.96 -1.35 -19.00
N SER A 347 -24.77 -1.40 -18.41
CA SER A 347 -24.36 -0.50 -17.33
C SER A 347 -24.46 0.96 -17.79
N SER A 348 -23.95 1.25 -18.98
CA SER A 348 -24.01 2.58 -19.60
C SER A 348 -25.45 3.01 -19.92
N ALA A 349 -26.26 2.11 -20.48
CA ALA A 349 -27.64 2.42 -20.88
C ALA A 349 -28.59 2.65 -19.69
N LEU A 350 -28.37 1.93 -18.58
CA LEU A 350 -29.21 2.02 -17.37
C LEU A 350 -28.66 3.02 -16.35
N ASN A 351 -27.41 3.46 -16.51
CA ASN A 351 -26.69 4.32 -15.56
C ASN A 351 -26.67 3.72 -14.15
N ILE A 352 -26.23 2.46 -14.06
CA ILE A 352 -26.09 1.67 -12.81
C ILE A 352 -24.79 0.89 -12.84
N SER A 353 -24.36 0.38 -11.68
CA SER A 353 -23.25 -0.56 -11.61
C SER A 353 -23.68 -1.94 -12.13
N ILE A 354 -23.03 -2.40 -13.20
CA ILE A 354 -23.11 -3.80 -13.63
C ILE A 354 -21.68 -4.31 -13.79
N GLN A 355 -21.27 -5.19 -12.89
CA GLN A 355 -19.96 -5.80 -12.92
C GLN A 355 -20.05 -7.20 -13.55
N LEU A 356 -19.10 -7.52 -14.43
CA LEU A 356 -18.88 -8.89 -14.87
C LEU A 356 -17.70 -9.48 -14.12
N ILE A 357 -17.87 -10.66 -13.52
CA ILE A 357 -16.77 -11.44 -12.93
C ILE A 357 -16.37 -12.53 -13.91
N ASP A 358 -15.08 -12.57 -14.24
CA ASP A 358 -14.50 -13.53 -15.18
C ASP A 358 -14.10 -14.84 -14.49
N VAL A 359 -15.09 -15.69 -14.23
CA VAL A 359 -14.83 -17.03 -13.67
C VAL A 359 -14.14 -17.95 -14.68
N PHE A 360 -14.25 -17.69 -15.99
CA PHE A 360 -13.52 -18.46 -17.00
C PHE A 360 -12.00 -18.37 -16.78
N VAL A 361 -11.48 -17.15 -16.59
CA VAL A 361 -10.06 -16.94 -16.31
C VAL A 361 -9.67 -17.59 -15.00
N MET A 362 -10.45 -17.43 -13.94
CA MET A 362 -10.17 -18.05 -12.64
C MET A 362 -10.03 -19.58 -12.72
N PHE A 363 -10.97 -20.26 -13.39
CA PHE A 363 -10.90 -21.71 -13.57
C PHE A 363 -9.76 -22.14 -14.51
N GLU A 364 -9.48 -21.37 -15.57
CA GLU A 364 -8.30 -21.61 -16.43
C GLU A 364 -7.00 -21.56 -15.63
N THR A 365 -6.85 -20.52 -14.80
CA THR A 365 -5.68 -20.31 -13.95
C THR A 365 -5.49 -21.48 -12.99
N ILE A 366 -6.51 -21.86 -12.22
CA ILE A 366 -6.43 -23.00 -11.30
C ILE A 366 -6.14 -24.31 -12.05
N TYR A 367 -6.76 -24.53 -13.20
CA TYR A 367 -6.56 -25.76 -13.97
C TYR A 367 -5.11 -25.94 -14.42
N TRP A 368 -4.42 -24.86 -14.81
CA TRP A 368 -3.04 -24.93 -15.28
C TRP A 368 -2.01 -24.82 -14.15
N ASN A 369 -2.37 -24.20 -13.02
CA ASN A 369 -1.48 -23.88 -11.92
C ASN A 369 -1.94 -24.48 -10.58
N GLY A 370 -2.62 -25.63 -10.62
CA GLY A 370 -3.34 -26.19 -9.46
C GLY A 370 -2.52 -26.34 -8.18
N SER A 371 -1.21 -26.58 -8.29
CA SER A 371 -0.34 -26.78 -7.13
C SER A 371 -0.24 -25.55 -6.21
N PHE A 372 -0.30 -24.33 -6.76
CA PHE A 372 -0.37 -23.09 -5.96
C PHE A 372 -1.64 -22.99 -5.11
N TYR A 373 -2.72 -23.64 -5.56
CA TYR A 373 -4.04 -23.61 -4.94
C TYR A 373 -4.31 -24.86 -4.08
N GLY A 374 -3.28 -25.68 -3.80
CA GLY A 374 -3.44 -26.93 -3.06
C GLY A 374 -4.18 -28.03 -3.82
N ILE A 375 -4.30 -27.90 -5.15
CA ILE A 375 -5.04 -28.81 -6.02
C ILE A 375 -4.06 -29.73 -6.76
N SER A 376 -4.14 -31.02 -6.48
CA SER A 376 -3.31 -32.06 -7.11
C SER A 376 -4.02 -32.75 -8.28
N ASN A 377 -5.36 -32.66 -8.37
CA ASN A 377 -6.13 -33.24 -9.46
C ASN A 377 -7.09 -32.23 -10.12
N VAL A 378 -6.73 -31.81 -11.33
CA VAL A 378 -7.48 -30.81 -12.10
C VAL A 378 -8.42 -31.42 -13.16
N THR A 379 -8.38 -32.74 -13.38
CA THR A 379 -9.02 -33.37 -14.55
C THR A 379 -10.08 -34.42 -14.22
N HIS A 380 -9.99 -35.06 -13.05
CA HIS A 380 -10.89 -36.14 -12.65
C HIS A 380 -11.87 -35.66 -11.56
N ALA A 381 -12.98 -36.37 -11.43
CA ALA A 381 -13.89 -36.21 -10.29
C ALA A 381 -13.33 -36.95 -9.07
N ALA A 382 -13.47 -36.36 -7.88
CA ALA A 382 -13.12 -37.02 -6.62
C ALA A 382 -14.09 -38.15 -6.25
N CYS A 383 -15.33 -38.06 -6.73
CA CYS A 383 -16.33 -39.10 -6.58
C CYS A 383 -16.35 -40.05 -7.77
N HIS A 384 -16.33 -41.35 -7.48
CA HIS A 384 -16.34 -42.40 -8.50
C HIS A 384 -17.76 -42.89 -8.74
N HIS A 385 -18.41 -42.32 -9.76
CA HIS A 385 -19.79 -42.63 -10.11
C HIS A 385 -20.03 -42.58 -11.64
N ASP A 386 -20.87 -43.49 -12.16
CA ASP A 386 -21.15 -43.58 -13.59
C ASP A 386 -22.19 -42.54 -14.08
N GLY A 387 -23.12 -42.12 -13.22
CA GLY A 387 -24.12 -41.08 -13.49
C GLY A 387 -23.62 -39.63 -13.35
N PHE A 388 -24.57 -38.69 -13.27
CA PHE A 388 -24.28 -37.24 -13.24
C PHE A 388 -24.02 -36.69 -11.84
N THR A 389 -24.64 -37.28 -10.81
CA THR A 389 -24.48 -36.90 -9.41
C THR A 389 -24.12 -38.12 -8.60
N CYS A 390 -23.32 -37.94 -7.55
CA CYS A 390 -22.93 -39.01 -6.65
C CYS A 390 -24.10 -39.49 -5.78
N ASP A 391 -24.09 -40.78 -5.49
CA ASP A 391 -25.05 -41.45 -4.65
C ASP A 391 -24.42 -41.84 -3.30
N SER A 392 -25.27 -42.10 -2.30
CA SER A 392 -24.83 -42.60 -1.00
C SER A 392 -24.14 -43.97 -1.15
N GLY A 393 -22.88 -44.03 -0.72
CA GLY A 393 -22.07 -45.24 -0.73
C GLY A 393 -21.08 -45.31 -1.88
N ASP A 394 -21.08 -44.34 -2.79
CA ASP A 394 -20.01 -44.15 -3.76
C ASP A 394 -18.67 -43.91 -3.07
N TYR A 395 -17.58 -44.34 -3.73
CA TYR A 395 -16.24 -44.11 -3.24
C TYR A 395 -15.83 -42.65 -3.51
N ILE A 396 -15.43 -41.95 -2.46
CA ILE A 396 -14.92 -40.58 -2.49
C ILE A 396 -13.43 -40.62 -2.16
N GLU A 397 -12.61 -39.95 -2.96
CA GLU A 397 -11.18 -39.86 -2.71
C GLU A 397 -10.89 -39.23 -1.33
N PRO A 398 -9.98 -39.78 -0.52
CA PRO A 398 -9.62 -39.22 0.78
C PRO A 398 -9.05 -37.80 0.71
N THR A 399 -8.49 -37.42 -0.44
CA THR A 399 -7.94 -36.09 -0.72
C THR A 399 -8.90 -35.25 -1.55
N VAL A 400 -10.21 -35.40 -1.38
CA VAL A 400 -11.24 -34.68 -2.15
C VAL A 400 -11.03 -33.17 -2.20
N ASP A 401 -10.44 -32.58 -1.15
CA ASP A 401 -10.15 -31.14 -1.09
C ASP A 401 -8.98 -30.71 -2.02
N GLU A 402 -8.24 -31.65 -2.61
CA GLU A 402 -7.19 -31.41 -3.60
C GLU A 402 -7.69 -31.56 -5.06
N PHE A 403 -9.01 -31.69 -5.27
CA PHE A 403 -9.62 -31.82 -6.60
C PHE A 403 -10.33 -30.53 -6.99
N ILE A 404 -10.33 -30.19 -8.28
CA ILE A 404 -11.24 -29.16 -8.80
C ILE A 404 -12.69 -29.66 -8.73
N PHE A 405 -12.92 -30.89 -9.17
CA PHE A 405 -14.27 -31.42 -9.39
C PHE A 405 -14.65 -32.47 -8.34
N PHE A 406 -15.80 -32.28 -7.70
CA PHE A 406 -16.35 -33.29 -6.81
C PHE A 406 -16.96 -34.44 -7.62
N ASP A 407 -17.87 -34.10 -8.53
CA ASP A 407 -18.49 -35.02 -9.48
C ASP A 407 -18.08 -34.67 -10.92
N LYS A 408 -18.83 -35.11 -11.93
CA LYS A 408 -18.45 -34.91 -13.34
C LYS A 408 -18.60 -33.49 -13.86
N ILE A 409 -19.22 -32.57 -13.11
CA ILE A 409 -19.42 -31.18 -13.53
C ILE A 409 -19.28 -30.16 -12.39
N HIS A 410 -19.53 -30.56 -11.15
CA HIS A 410 -19.58 -29.63 -10.02
C HIS A 410 -18.23 -29.53 -9.31
N PRO A 411 -17.81 -28.31 -8.93
CA PRO A 411 -16.60 -28.11 -8.16
C PRO A 411 -16.66 -28.68 -6.74
N THR A 412 -15.50 -28.91 -6.14
CA THR A 412 -15.35 -29.25 -4.71
C THR A 412 -15.63 -28.06 -3.80
N GLY A 413 -15.75 -28.31 -2.50
CA GLY A 413 -15.81 -27.26 -1.47
C GLY A 413 -14.59 -26.32 -1.55
N THR A 414 -13.37 -26.87 -1.69
CA THR A 414 -12.15 -26.07 -1.90
C THR A 414 -12.26 -25.12 -3.08
N THR A 415 -12.75 -25.61 -4.22
CA THR A 415 -12.88 -24.76 -5.41
C THR A 415 -13.95 -23.67 -5.22
N HIS A 416 -15.00 -23.96 -4.44
CA HIS A 416 -15.98 -22.95 -4.05
C HIS A 416 -15.44 -21.92 -3.03
N GLU A 417 -14.54 -22.31 -2.14
CA GLU A 417 -13.81 -21.39 -1.25
C GLU A 417 -12.94 -20.42 -2.08
N LEU A 418 -12.13 -20.95 -3.00
CA LEU A 418 -11.32 -20.16 -3.93
C LEU A 418 -12.17 -19.23 -4.80
N LEU A 419 -13.33 -19.69 -5.29
CA LEU A 419 -14.26 -18.84 -6.01
C LEU A 419 -14.87 -17.76 -5.12
N GLY A 420 -15.14 -18.06 -3.85
CA GLY A 420 -15.59 -17.08 -2.88
C GLY A 420 -14.57 -15.95 -2.69
N MET A 421 -13.30 -16.31 -2.49
CA MET A 421 -12.18 -15.37 -2.37
C MET A 421 -12.02 -14.52 -3.64
N TYR A 422 -12.03 -15.16 -4.81
CA TYR A 422 -11.95 -14.44 -6.09
C TYR A 422 -13.11 -13.45 -6.25
N VAL A 423 -14.35 -13.87 -5.95
CA VAL A 423 -15.51 -12.98 -6.03
C VAL A 423 -15.42 -11.82 -5.05
N LEU A 424 -14.95 -12.05 -3.82
CA LEU A 424 -14.75 -11.01 -2.80
C LEU A 424 -13.77 -9.94 -3.27
N GLU A 425 -12.63 -10.35 -3.81
CA GLU A 425 -11.64 -9.44 -4.39
C GLU A 425 -12.27 -8.63 -5.53
N GLN A 426 -13.01 -9.28 -6.43
CA GLN A 426 -13.58 -8.57 -7.58
C GLN A 426 -14.63 -7.53 -7.15
N ILE A 427 -15.51 -7.82 -6.19
CA ILE A 427 -16.58 -6.90 -5.78
C ILE A 427 -16.13 -5.84 -4.76
N GLY A 428 -14.92 -5.96 -4.23
CA GLY A 428 -14.33 -5.05 -3.26
C GLY A 428 -13.61 -3.86 -3.91
N MET A 429 -13.34 -2.82 -3.12
CA MET A 429 -12.51 -1.69 -3.52
C MET A 429 -11.07 -2.00 -3.13
N ALA A 430 -10.11 -1.78 -4.03
CA ALA A 430 -8.72 -2.14 -3.80
C ALA A 430 -8.10 -1.36 -2.63
N ASP A 431 -7.41 -2.06 -1.74
CA ASP A 431 -6.69 -1.55 -0.56
C ASP A 431 -5.43 -2.41 -0.39
N ILE A 432 -4.32 -2.01 -1.00
CA ILE A 432 -3.15 -2.89 -1.20
C ILE A 432 -2.44 -3.19 0.12
N ASP A 433 -2.25 -2.21 0.99
CA ASP A 433 -1.54 -2.38 2.26
C ASP A 433 -2.47 -2.73 3.43
N GLY A 434 -3.78 -2.71 3.22
CA GLY A 434 -4.78 -3.20 4.17
C GLY A 434 -4.98 -2.26 5.35
N ASP A 435 -4.70 -0.97 5.18
CA ASP A 435 -4.81 0.02 6.24
C ASP A 435 -6.25 0.55 6.44
N GLY A 436 -7.18 0.15 5.57
CA GLY A 436 -8.59 0.53 5.59
C GLY A 436 -8.91 1.77 4.77
N VAL A 437 -7.98 2.29 3.97
CA VAL A 437 -8.18 3.37 3.01
C VAL A 437 -8.01 2.82 1.58
N GLU A 438 -8.98 3.07 0.71
CA GLU A 438 -8.90 2.58 -0.67
C GLU A 438 -7.72 3.22 -1.41
N ASN A 439 -7.08 2.46 -2.30
CA ASN A 439 -5.90 2.89 -3.06
C ASN A 439 -6.09 4.24 -3.80
N SER A 440 -7.31 4.58 -4.20
CA SER A 440 -7.62 5.85 -4.88
C SER A 440 -7.66 7.06 -3.94
N ALA A 441 -7.84 6.84 -2.65
CA ALA A 441 -7.88 7.84 -1.60
C ALA A 441 -6.63 7.82 -0.71
N ASP A 442 -5.79 6.81 -0.86
CA ASP A 442 -4.59 6.56 -0.08
C ASP A 442 -3.37 7.31 -0.64
N ASN A 443 -2.76 8.12 0.23
CA ASN A 443 -1.55 8.90 -0.06
C ASN A 443 -0.27 8.19 0.40
N CYS A 444 -0.39 7.11 1.18
CA CYS A 444 0.69 6.36 1.79
C CYS A 444 0.53 4.84 1.51
N PRO A 445 0.76 4.38 0.27
CA PRO A 445 0.39 3.04 -0.25
C PRO A 445 1.19 1.84 0.29
N LYS A 446 1.93 2.05 1.38
CA LYS A 446 2.82 1.06 2.00
C LYS A 446 2.90 1.28 3.52
N THR A 447 1.79 1.65 4.13
CA THR A 447 1.73 1.75 5.59
C THR A 447 2.02 0.37 6.21
N PRO A 448 2.86 0.30 7.26
CA PRO A 448 3.09 -0.96 7.95
C PRO A 448 1.80 -1.59 8.48
N ILE A 449 1.63 -2.87 8.20
CA ILE A 449 0.44 -3.65 8.54
C ILE A 449 0.11 -3.54 10.04
N GLY A 450 -1.11 -3.10 10.33
CA GLY A 450 -1.65 -2.98 11.69
C GLY A 450 -1.42 -1.61 12.36
N ASP A 451 -0.73 -0.69 11.71
CA ASP A 451 -0.62 0.69 12.19
C ASP A 451 -1.93 1.47 11.99
N PHE A 452 -2.19 2.45 12.85
CA PHE A 452 -3.34 3.34 12.70
C PHE A 452 -3.02 4.49 11.74
N VAL A 453 -3.91 4.70 10.78
CA VAL A 453 -3.80 5.75 9.75
C VAL A 453 -4.86 6.82 9.88
N ASN A 454 -4.61 7.98 9.28
CA ASN A 454 -5.63 9.00 9.07
C ASN A 454 -6.53 8.64 7.87
N HIS A 455 -7.46 9.52 7.50
CA HIS A 455 -8.38 9.26 6.36
C HIS A 455 -7.68 9.21 4.98
N PHE A 456 -6.40 9.57 4.90
CA PHE A 456 -5.58 9.52 3.69
C PHE A 456 -4.61 8.34 3.68
N GLY A 457 -4.77 7.36 4.58
CA GLY A 457 -3.90 6.19 4.66
C GLY A 457 -2.53 6.45 5.29
N CYS A 458 -2.28 7.65 5.80
CA CYS A 458 -0.97 8.00 6.34
C CYS A 458 -0.92 7.93 7.87
N ARG A 459 0.18 7.38 8.41
CA ARG A 459 0.52 7.53 9.83
C ARG A 459 1.01 8.94 10.10
N LEU A 460 0.86 9.41 11.33
CA LEU A 460 1.41 10.72 11.74
C LEU A 460 2.93 10.81 11.53
N ALA A 461 3.64 9.69 11.59
CA ALA A 461 5.09 9.63 11.38
C ALA A 461 5.52 9.70 9.90
N ASP A 462 4.58 9.54 8.96
CA ASP A 462 4.86 9.58 7.51
C ASP A 462 4.47 10.92 6.87
N LEU A 463 3.79 11.79 7.61
CA LEU A 463 3.39 13.11 7.11
C LEU A 463 4.57 14.07 7.18
N ASP A 464 4.84 14.75 6.07
CA ASP A 464 5.84 15.81 5.91
C ASP A 464 5.18 16.90 5.04
N THR A 465 4.58 17.89 5.70
CA THR A 465 3.67 18.85 5.08
C THR A 465 4.39 19.81 4.13
N ASP A 466 5.66 20.16 4.38
CA ASP A 466 6.45 21.08 3.56
C ASP A 466 7.53 20.39 2.70
N ASN A 467 7.68 19.08 2.85
CA ASN A 467 8.58 18.20 2.11
C ASN A 467 10.05 18.60 2.27
N ASP A 468 10.46 18.94 3.49
CA ASP A 468 11.84 19.24 3.82
C ASP A 468 12.67 18.01 4.25
N GLY A 469 12.00 16.87 4.45
CA GLY A 469 12.59 15.60 4.84
C GLY A 469 12.49 15.27 6.33
N VAL A 470 11.87 16.12 7.14
CA VAL A 470 11.53 15.88 8.54
C VAL A 470 10.01 15.76 8.67
N ASN A 471 9.53 14.69 9.33
CA ASN A 471 8.08 14.51 9.46
C ASN A 471 7.45 15.55 10.40
N ASP A 472 6.17 15.84 10.21
CA ASP A 472 5.37 16.82 10.95
C ASP A 472 5.41 16.62 12.49
N LEU A 473 5.72 15.41 12.97
CA LEU A 473 5.83 15.11 14.39
C LEU A 473 7.16 15.63 14.99
N LEU A 474 8.21 15.67 14.17
CA LEU A 474 9.56 16.08 14.56
C LEU A 474 9.92 17.49 14.04
N ASP A 475 9.18 17.99 13.05
CA ASP A 475 9.37 19.31 12.44
C ASP A 475 8.90 20.44 13.39
N GLN A 476 9.84 21.31 13.73
CA GLN A 476 9.60 22.51 14.53
C GLN A 476 9.44 23.75 13.64
N CYS A 477 9.88 23.69 12.39
CA CYS A 477 10.05 24.79 11.45
C CYS A 477 9.18 24.63 10.19
N HIS A 478 7.87 24.48 10.39
CA HIS A 478 6.89 24.39 9.32
C HIS A 478 7.05 25.42 8.19
N GLY A 479 6.86 24.97 6.96
CA GLY A 479 6.88 25.80 5.76
C GLY A 479 8.29 26.03 5.22
N THR A 480 9.23 25.14 5.55
CA THR A 480 10.55 25.11 4.95
C THR A 480 10.43 25.02 3.43
N ILE A 481 11.24 25.78 2.72
CA ILE A 481 11.25 25.77 1.25
C ILE A 481 11.78 24.41 0.80
N THR A 482 10.99 23.69 -0.01
CA THR A 482 11.36 22.38 -0.54
C THR A 482 12.77 22.37 -1.15
N GLY A 483 13.62 21.47 -0.65
CA GLY A 483 15.02 21.34 -1.08
C GLY A 483 16.02 22.20 -0.30
N ALA A 484 15.59 22.95 0.72
CA ALA A 484 16.49 23.51 1.71
C ALA A 484 17.20 22.38 2.48
N ILE A 485 18.41 22.66 2.99
CA ILE A 485 19.09 21.75 3.90
C ILE A 485 18.60 22.11 5.30
N VAL A 486 17.96 21.15 5.96
CA VAL A 486 17.44 21.27 7.33
C VAL A 486 18.25 20.43 8.31
N ASP A 487 18.16 20.78 9.59
CA ASP A 487 18.64 19.93 10.67
C ASP A 487 17.62 18.86 11.09
N GLU A 488 17.91 18.16 12.19
CA GLU A 488 17.04 17.08 12.71
C GLU A 488 15.67 17.59 13.22
N GLN A 489 15.45 18.90 13.28
CA GLN A 489 14.21 19.55 13.72
C GLN A 489 13.45 20.20 12.55
N GLY A 490 13.87 19.98 11.29
CA GLY A 490 13.22 20.59 10.12
C GLY A 490 13.61 22.05 9.89
N CYS A 491 14.58 22.58 10.64
CA CYS A 491 14.92 24.00 10.57
C CYS A 491 16.06 24.25 9.58
N ALA A 492 15.81 25.04 8.54
CA ALA A 492 16.87 25.62 7.72
C ALA A 492 17.52 26.82 8.43
N GLU A 493 18.75 27.18 8.06
CA GLU A 493 19.49 28.29 8.70
C GLU A 493 18.74 29.62 8.64
N TYR A 494 17.97 29.89 7.57
CA TYR A 494 17.19 31.12 7.44
C TYR A 494 15.93 31.18 8.32
N GLN A 495 15.58 30.07 8.99
CA GLN A 495 14.43 29.97 9.91
C GLN A 495 14.83 30.00 11.38
N LYS A 496 16.13 29.89 11.69
CA LYS A 496 16.63 29.90 13.07
C LYS A 496 16.71 31.32 13.58
N ASP A 497 16.24 31.53 14.80
CA ASP A 497 16.25 32.79 15.53
C ASP A 497 16.58 32.43 16.98
N THR A 498 17.86 32.45 17.31
CA THR A 498 18.40 31.89 18.56
C THR A 498 18.05 32.74 19.78
N ASP A 499 17.92 34.06 19.62
CA ASP A 499 17.61 35.00 20.70
C ASP A 499 16.14 35.46 20.73
N GLU A 500 15.34 34.99 19.77
CA GLU A 500 13.90 35.18 19.63
C GLU A 500 13.50 36.67 19.51
N ASP A 501 14.35 37.48 18.87
CA ASP A 501 14.12 38.91 18.64
C ASP A 501 13.28 39.21 17.39
N GLY A 502 13.07 38.21 16.52
CA GLY A 502 12.31 38.29 15.28
C GLY A 502 13.15 38.46 14.01
N VAL A 503 14.48 38.41 14.09
CA VAL A 503 15.42 38.41 12.97
C VAL A 503 16.18 37.07 12.97
N ALA A 504 16.23 36.41 11.82
CA ALA A 504 16.90 35.11 11.73
C ALA A 504 18.42 35.25 11.92
N ASP A 505 19.05 34.22 12.48
CA ASP A 505 20.48 34.15 12.83
C ASP A 505 21.41 34.50 11.64
N ASP A 506 20.98 34.22 10.40
CA ASP A 506 21.76 34.51 9.19
C ASP A 506 21.70 35.99 8.74
N ALA A 507 20.72 36.73 9.26
CA ALA A 507 20.49 38.15 9.04
C ALA A 507 20.75 39.01 10.29
N ASP A 508 20.96 38.39 11.44
CA ASP A 508 21.14 39.04 12.74
C ASP A 508 22.62 39.38 13.01
N ASN A 509 22.88 40.65 13.28
CA ASN A 509 24.20 41.16 13.66
C ASN A 509 24.36 41.31 15.18
N CYS A 510 23.29 41.09 15.94
CA CYS A 510 23.16 41.33 17.38
C CYS A 510 22.58 40.07 18.09
N PRO A 511 23.31 38.94 18.11
CA PRO A 511 22.81 37.58 18.46
C PRO A 511 22.42 37.32 19.93
N ASP A 512 22.32 38.37 20.75
CA ASP A 512 21.99 38.31 22.16
C ASP A 512 20.94 39.38 22.52
N THR A 513 20.14 39.81 21.54
CA THR A 513 19.05 40.76 21.73
C THR A 513 17.93 40.11 22.55
N LEU A 514 17.35 40.86 23.48
CA LEU A 514 16.29 40.30 24.32
C LEU A 514 15.04 40.01 23.48
N ALA A 515 14.54 38.77 23.56
CA ALA A 515 13.29 38.36 22.93
C ALA A 515 12.15 39.38 23.12
N ASN A 516 11.39 39.64 22.05
CA ASN A 516 10.31 40.64 21.99
C ASN A 516 10.73 42.11 22.17
N THR A 517 12.00 42.45 22.07
CA THR A 517 12.40 43.86 21.94
C THR A 517 12.13 44.38 20.53
N VAL A 518 12.00 45.69 20.38
CA VAL A 518 11.85 46.29 19.05
C VAL A 518 13.24 46.46 18.46
N VAL A 519 13.51 45.68 17.42
CA VAL A 519 14.80 45.65 16.71
C VAL A 519 14.68 46.27 15.32
N ASP A 520 15.82 46.62 14.73
CA ASP A 520 15.88 47.01 13.33
C ASP A 520 15.99 45.79 12.39
N GLY A 521 16.28 46.03 11.10
CA GLY A 521 16.36 44.95 10.10
C GLY A 521 17.58 44.04 10.24
N PHE A 522 18.45 44.28 11.22
CA PHE A 522 19.66 43.52 11.51
C PHE A 522 19.67 42.92 12.93
N GLY A 523 18.51 42.87 13.60
CA GLY A 523 18.36 42.30 14.95
C GLY A 523 18.89 43.19 16.08
N CYS A 524 19.27 44.43 15.80
CA CYS A 524 19.84 45.30 16.82
C CYS A 524 18.77 46.19 17.47
N ALA A 525 18.60 46.06 18.79
CA ALA A 525 17.79 46.99 19.57
C ALA A 525 18.55 48.32 19.79
N GLU A 526 17.83 49.39 20.13
CA GLU A 526 18.44 50.73 20.35
C GLU A 526 19.55 50.72 21.41
N TYR A 527 19.45 49.88 22.44
CA TYR A 527 20.47 49.79 23.50
C TYR A 527 21.75 49.04 23.06
N GLN A 528 21.77 48.45 21.86
CA GLN A 528 22.92 47.73 21.31
C GLN A 528 23.65 48.52 20.21
N LYS A 529 23.10 49.66 19.78
CA LYS A 529 23.69 50.47 18.71
C LYS A 529 24.82 51.32 19.26
N ASP A 530 25.90 51.39 18.50
CA ASP A 530 27.09 52.20 18.74
C ASP A 530 27.47 52.80 17.38
N THR A 531 26.97 54.02 17.12
CA THR A 531 26.99 54.66 15.80
C THR A 531 28.39 55.11 15.41
N ASP A 532 29.20 55.56 16.36
CA ASP A 532 30.57 56.04 16.11
C ASP A 532 31.66 54.98 16.40
N GLY A 533 31.28 53.85 17.01
CA GLY A 533 32.12 52.67 17.20
C GLY A 533 33.18 52.85 18.27
N ASP A 534 32.95 53.74 19.25
CA ASP A 534 33.89 54.05 20.31
C ASP A 534 33.82 53.07 21.51
N GLY A 535 32.81 52.19 21.51
CA GLY A 535 32.55 51.19 22.54
C GLY A 535 31.52 51.59 23.59
N VAL A 536 30.84 52.73 23.44
CA VAL A 536 29.71 53.19 24.26
C VAL A 536 28.46 53.27 23.39
N THR A 537 27.35 52.70 23.85
CA THR A 537 26.13 52.63 23.05
C THR A 537 25.41 53.97 22.97
N ASP A 538 24.75 54.23 21.85
CA ASP A 538 24.07 55.49 21.50
C ASP A 538 23.08 55.97 22.59
N ASP A 539 22.49 55.04 23.36
CA ASP A 539 21.53 55.35 24.41
C ASP A 539 22.16 55.97 25.67
N ILE A 540 23.47 55.79 25.86
CA ILE A 540 24.26 56.33 26.97
C ILE A 540 25.46 57.18 26.53
N ASP A 541 25.69 57.29 25.23
CA ASP A 541 26.73 58.12 24.64
C ASP A 541 26.33 59.60 24.56
N ILE A 542 27.14 60.46 25.17
CA ILE A 542 26.98 61.91 25.21
C ILE A 542 27.78 62.59 24.08
N CYS A 543 28.73 61.88 23.47
CA CYS A 543 29.67 62.36 22.49
C CYS A 543 29.60 61.54 21.17
N PRO A 544 28.48 61.64 20.41
CA PRO A 544 28.10 60.71 19.32
C PRO A 544 28.94 60.79 18.02
N ASP A 545 30.10 61.44 18.05
CA ASP A 545 31.00 61.62 16.91
C ASP A 545 32.47 61.41 17.34
N THR A 546 32.70 60.54 18.32
CA THR A 546 34.04 60.20 18.80
C THR A 546 34.81 59.43 17.73
N GLU A 547 36.10 59.78 17.57
CA GLU A 547 36.93 59.14 16.56
C GLU A 547 37.13 57.64 16.89
N ILE A 548 36.83 56.76 15.93
CA ILE A 548 37.02 55.31 16.05
C ILE A 548 38.41 54.98 16.63
N GLY A 549 38.42 54.31 17.78
CA GLY A 549 39.63 53.89 18.49
C GLY A 549 40.22 54.91 19.48
N ALA A 550 39.57 56.05 19.70
CA ALA A 550 39.88 56.94 20.80
C ALA A 550 39.64 56.26 22.15
N GLN A 551 40.39 56.66 23.19
CA GLN A 551 40.09 56.19 24.55
C GLN A 551 39.00 57.09 25.14
N VAL A 552 37.83 56.51 25.34
CA VAL A 552 36.64 57.22 25.84
C VAL A 552 36.34 56.88 27.29
N ASN A 553 35.64 57.79 27.96
CA ASN A 553 35.14 57.55 29.31
C ASN A 553 33.79 56.79 29.28
N VAL A 554 33.15 56.64 30.44
CA VAL A 554 31.88 55.87 30.57
C VAL A 554 30.66 56.51 29.89
N ILE A 555 30.80 57.70 29.32
CA ILE A 555 29.75 58.43 28.59
C ILE A 555 30.13 58.68 27.12
N GLY A 556 31.13 57.96 26.59
CA GLY A 556 31.54 58.02 25.18
C GLY A 556 32.41 59.23 24.81
N CYS A 557 32.87 60.03 25.76
CA CYS A 557 33.67 61.20 25.44
C CYS A 557 35.17 60.91 25.54
N ALA A 558 35.92 61.20 24.48
CA ALA A 558 37.37 61.25 24.50
C ALA A 558 37.88 62.58 25.11
N GLN A 559 39.15 62.62 25.51
CA GLN A 559 39.74 63.79 26.19
C GLN A 559 39.63 65.09 25.37
N ASN A 560 39.59 64.99 24.04
CA ASN A 560 39.44 66.13 23.12
C ASN A 560 37.99 66.61 22.93
N GLN A 561 37.03 65.95 23.58
CA GLN A 561 35.61 66.32 23.58
C GLN A 561 35.12 66.73 24.98
N ILE A 562 35.98 66.62 26.01
CA ILE A 562 35.67 66.97 27.39
C ILE A 562 36.36 68.29 27.72
N ASP A 563 35.61 69.19 28.34
CA ASP A 563 36.09 70.40 29.01
C ASP A 563 35.60 70.28 30.46
N ASP A 564 36.50 69.99 31.40
CA ASP A 564 36.15 69.68 32.78
C ASP A 564 35.87 70.93 33.65
N ASP A 565 36.46 72.08 33.32
CA ASP A 565 36.32 73.32 34.09
C ASP A 565 35.44 74.39 33.41
N TRP A 566 34.99 74.10 32.18
CA TRP A 566 34.07 74.88 31.37
C TRP A 566 34.62 76.26 31.00
N ASP A 567 35.92 76.38 30.82
CA ASP A 567 36.57 77.60 30.37
C ASP A 567 36.55 77.78 28.83
N GLY A 568 36.15 76.75 28.09
CA GLY A 568 36.04 76.72 26.65
C GLY A 568 37.24 76.10 25.92
N VAL A 569 38.24 75.57 26.64
CA VAL A 569 39.38 74.83 26.10
C VAL A 569 39.26 73.36 26.50
N MET A 570 39.27 72.45 25.52
CA MET A 570 39.11 71.01 25.77
C MET A 570 40.34 70.45 26.50
N ASN A 571 40.13 69.46 27.35
CA ASN A 571 41.14 68.93 28.24
C ASN A 571 42.41 68.38 27.56
N ASP A 572 42.33 68.00 26.27
CA ASP A 572 43.49 67.49 25.53
C ASP A 572 44.48 68.59 25.13
N VAL A 573 44.00 69.84 25.07
CA VAL A 573 44.78 71.04 24.75
C VAL A 573 44.89 72.01 25.94
N ASP A 574 44.10 71.81 26.99
CA ASP A 574 44.12 72.60 28.21
C ASP A 574 45.33 72.25 29.11
N GLN A 575 46.15 73.26 29.40
CA GLN A 575 47.30 73.18 30.30
C GLN A 575 46.96 73.61 31.72
N CYS A 576 45.76 74.13 31.94
CA CYS A 576 45.28 74.77 33.17
C CYS A 576 43.90 74.22 33.60
N PRO A 577 43.79 72.91 33.94
CA PRO A 577 42.53 72.13 34.06
C PRO A 577 41.59 72.47 35.24
N ASN A 578 41.71 73.66 35.85
CA ASN A 578 40.85 74.16 36.90
C ASN A 578 40.76 75.70 36.86
N THR A 579 40.65 76.27 35.66
CA THR A 579 40.41 77.69 35.45
C THR A 579 39.14 78.12 36.21
N PRO A 580 39.23 79.17 37.05
CA PRO A 580 38.04 79.68 37.72
C PRO A 580 36.95 80.10 36.72
N ILE A 581 35.72 79.65 36.99
CA ILE A 581 34.55 79.94 36.15
C ILE A 581 34.43 81.44 35.84
N GLY A 582 34.36 81.75 34.55
CA GLY A 582 34.11 83.10 34.03
C GLY A 582 35.35 83.95 33.77
N GLU A 583 36.55 83.41 33.97
CA GLU A 583 37.78 84.07 33.54
C GLU A 583 38.00 83.95 32.03
N LEU A 584 38.71 84.92 31.43
CA LEU A 584 39.10 84.85 30.03
C LEU A 584 40.43 84.10 29.95
N VAL A 585 40.43 82.99 29.21
CA VAL A 585 41.60 82.13 29.04
C VAL A 585 42.30 82.35 27.71
N ASN A 586 43.57 81.97 27.65
CA ASN A 586 44.33 81.90 26.41
C ASN A 586 44.00 80.62 25.62
N ALA A 587 44.73 80.35 24.53
CA ALA A 587 44.48 79.18 23.68
C ALA A 587 44.88 77.85 24.36
N GLU A 588 45.64 77.92 25.44
CA GLU A 588 46.09 76.81 26.28
C GLU A 588 45.24 76.63 27.55
N GLY A 589 44.10 77.33 27.68
CA GLY A 589 43.19 77.21 28.82
C GLY A 589 43.62 78.00 30.05
N CYS A 590 44.72 78.75 30.01
CA CYS A 590 45.20 79.46 31.19
C CYS A 590 44.66 80.89 31.27
N SER A 591 44.06 81.24 32.40
CA SER A 591 43.77 82.63 32.76
C SER A 591 45.04 83.37 33.18
N LEU A 592 44.99 84.70 33.17
CA LEU A 592 46.06 85.53 33.74
C LEU A 592 46.28 85.25 35.24
N GLY A 593 45.26 84.75 35.96
CA GLY A 593 45.36 84.36 37.36
C GLY A 593 46.07 83.03 37.60
N GLN A 594 46.33 82.24 36.54
CA GLN A 594 47.04 80.96 36.62
C GLN A 594 48.44 81.01 35.99
N LEU A 595 48.72 82.03 35.17
CA LEU A 595 50.01 82.22 34.54
C LEU A 595 50.94 83.02 35.46
N ASP A 596 52.21 82.65 35.49
CA ASP A 596 53.33 83.40 36.04
C ASP A 596 54.41 83.37 34.96
N SER A 597 54.42 84.39 34.11
CA SER A 597 55.20 84.39 32.87
C SER A 597 56.71 84.55 33.08
N ASP A 598 57.16 85.03 34.25
CA ASP A 598 58.57 85.23 34.59
C ASP A 598 59.06 84.38 35.78
N ASP A 599 58.22 83.46 36.26
CA ASP A 599 58.48 82.51 37.35
C ASP A 599 58.91 83.22 38.65
N ASP A 600 58.32 84.38 38.95
CA ASP A 600 58.66 85.21 40.11
C ASP A 600 57.74 85.01 41.33
N GLU A 601 56.80 84.07 41.23
CA GLU A 601 55.75 83.71 42.19
C GLU A 601 54.60 84.72 42.29
N VAL A 602 54.51 85.70 41.37
CA VAL A 602 53.36 86.59 41.21
C VAL A 602 52.65 86.27 39.90
N THR A 603 51.34 86.03 39.97
CA THR A 603 50.54 85.71 38.78
C THR A 603 50.38 86.92 37.86
N ASP A 604 50.27 86.70 36.56
CA ASP A 604 50.23 87.73 35.51
C ASP A 604 49.08 88.73 35.69
N ASP A 605 47.98 88.35 36.36
CA ASP A 605 46.87 89.24 36.70
C ASP A 605 47.19 90.24 37.83
N LEU A 606 48.16 89.90 38.69
CA LEU A 606 48.63 90.70 39.82
C LEU A 606 50.02 91.31 39.57
N ASP A 607 50.76 90.82 38.59
CA ASP A 607 52.10 91.29 38.28
C ASP A 607 52.07 92.64 37.53
N SER A 608 52.50 93.67 38.24
CA SER A 608 52.62 95.03 37.70
C SER A 608 53.98 95.27 37.02
N CYS A 609 54.92 94.33 37.11
CA CYS A 609 56.32 94.46 36.72
C CYS A 609 56.86 93.24 35.91
N PRO A 610 56.32 92.92 34.72
CA PRO A 610 56.69 91.71 33.99
C PRO A 610 58.18 91.61 33.62
N GLY A 611 58.82 90.51 33.99
CA GLY A 611 60.20 90.12 33.66
C GLY A 611 61.21 90.25 34.80
N THR A 612 60.77 90.28 36.05
CA THR A 612 61.64 90.33 37.24
C THR A 612 61.98 88.93 37.74
N THR A 613 63.23 88.70 38.15
CA THR A 613 63.62 87.43 38.77
C THR A 613 63.43 87.50 40.28
N ASN A 614 62.86 86.44 40.87
CA ASN A 614 62.55 86.31 42.29
C ASN A 614 63.70 86.76 43.22
N GLY A 615 63.44 87.75 44.10
CA GLY A 615 64.34 88.14 45.20
C GLY A 615 65.07 89.49 45.13
N LEU A 616 64.51 90.55 44.52
CA LEU A 616 64.99 91.93 44.69
C LEU A 616 63.85 92.86 45.12
N ASP A 617 63.88 93.27 46.41
CA ASP A 617 63.06 94.35 46.98
C ASP A 617 63.23 95.70 46.23
#